data_AF-A0A6G3SER2-F1
#
_entry.id   AF-A0A6G3SER2-F1
#
_cell.length_a   1.000
_cell.length_b   1.000
_cell.length_c   1.000
_cell.angle_alpha   90.00
_cell.angle_beta   90.00
_cell.angle_gamma   90.00
#
_symmetry.space_group_name_H-M   'P 1'
#
loop_
_entity.id
_entity.type
_entity.pdbx_description
1 polymer ?
#
loop_
_entity_poly.entity_id
_entity_poly.type
_entity_poly.pdbx_seq_one_letter_code
_entity_poly.pdbx_strand_id
1 'polypeptide(L)'
;MTVDDAQWLDEASAAVLFGAVRAVDAGRVQTVVARSTAWTGARRDDGAAAHVPAHVPKVRLGLLTLEETIAFVQDRGLPVGRGPAVHRACGGHPLLVRALVDGRTGQSPTAGISGETSADVADLCEAWLASVPRHVRASLTPLALTQQPTLLHLRRTWPALDDGHIAVALAAGILSPLPGDRIGFAAELLRRHAVTAISGTARAAAHRALAATAADPVLAARHDLLSADRPTPGQLTRADEAARTAREGGDPALAADILLAAARRTPSGQRGHRL
;
A
#
# COMPACT_ATOMS: atom_id res chain seq x y z
N MET A 1 10.14 -32.76 -5.04
CA MET A 1 9.97 -32.35 -3.64
C MET A 1 9.82 -30.85 -3.57
N THR A 2 8.89 -30.36 -2.76
CA THR A 2 8.70 -28.93 -2.51
C THR A 2 8.88 -28.67 -1.02
N VAL A 3 9.73 -27.71 -0.68
CA VAL A 3 9.90 -27.23 0.69
C VAL A 3 9.38 -25.81 0.71
N ASP A 4 8.27 -25.60 1.38
CA ASP A 4 7.75 -24.25 1.59
C ASP A 4 8.25 -23.70 2.92
N ASP A 5 8.28 -22.37 3.03
CA ASP A 5 8.61 -21.69 4.29
C ASP A 5 9.94 -22.14 4.91
N ALA A 6 10.95 -22.40 4.06
CA ALA A 6 12.21 -22.99 4.48
C ALA A 6 12.98 -22.16 5.54
N GLN A 7 12.68 -20.87 5.68
CA GLN A 7 13.22 -20.02 6.74
C GLN A 7 12.86 -20.49 8.17
N TRP A 8 11.85 -21.35 8.33
CA TRP A 8 11.41 -21.89 9.62
C TRP A 8 12.04 -23.24 9.97
N LEU A 9 12.79 -23.85 9.06
CA LEU A 9 13.51 -25.09 9.33
C LEU A 9 14.69 -24.81 10.26
N ASP A 10 14.80 -25.62 11.32
CA ASP A 10 16.00 -25.66 12.15
C ASP A 10 17.17 -26.31 11.39
N GLU A 11 18.38 -26.08 11.92
CA GLU A 11 19.64 -26.55 11.30
C GLU A 11 19.70 -28.07 11.14
N ALA A 12 19.22 -28.85 12.13
CA ALA A 12 19.28 -30.30 12.07
C ALA A 12 18.31 -30.84 11.01
N SER A 13 17.07 -30.33 10.99
CA SER A 13 16.08 -30.66 9.96
C SER A 13 16.56 -30.30 8.56
N ALA A 14 17.16 -29.12 8.38
CA ALA A 14 17.71 -28.69 7.10
C ALA A 14 18.87 -29.60 6.64
N ALA A 15 19.82 -29.92 7.53
CA ALA A 15 20.95 -30.78 7.21
C ALA A 15 20.51 -32.18 6.76
N VAL A 16 19.55 -32.79 7.46
CA VAL A 16 19.01 -34.12 7.10
C VAL A 16 18.29 -34.05 5.75
N LEU A 17 17.41 -33.05 5.55
CA LEU A 17 16.63 -32.92 4.33
C LEU A 17 17.51 -32.70 3.10
N PHE A 18 18.42 -31.73 3.16
CA PHE A 18 19.31 -31.44 2.03
C PHE A 18 20.41 -32.50 1.86
N GLY A 19 20.81 -33.19 2.94
CA GLY A 19 21.66 -34.38 2.86
C GLY A 19 20.99 -35.51 2.10
N ALA A 20 19.72 -35.81 2.41
CA ALA A 20 18.95 -36.83 1.71
C ALA A 20 18.79 -36.49 0.22
N VAL A 21 18.51 -35.23 -0.12
CA VAL A 21 18.42 -34.79 -1.53
C VAL A 21 19.73 -35.02 -2.29
N ARG A 22 20.88 -34.79 -1.65
CA ARG A 22 22.21 -35.00 -2.27
C ARG A 22 22.58 -36.48 -2.42
N ALA A 23 22.04 -37.35 -1.57
CA ALA A 23 22.32 -38.78 -1.59
C ALA A 23 21.56 -39.52 -2.71
N VAL A 24 20.53 -38.91 -3.29
CA VAL A 24 19.75 -39.48 -4.39
C VAL A 24 20.39 -39.13 -5.73
N ASP A 25 20.41 -40.08 -6.68
CA ASP A 25 20.97 -39.87 -8.02
C ASP A 25 20.41 -38.60 -8.68
N ALA A 26 21.29 -37.86 -9.35
CA ALA A 26 20.94 -36.67 -10.11
C ALA A 26 19.80 -36.98 -11.09
N GLY A 27 18.74 -36.17 -11.05
CA GLY A 27 17.57 -36.29 -11.94
C GLY A 27 16.42 -37.16 -11.41
N ARG A 28 16.61 -37.94 -10.32
CA ARG A 28 15.50 -38.69 -9.70
C ARG A 28 14.57 -37.81 -8.87
N VAL A 29 15.09 -36.74 -8.28
CA VAL A 29 14.31 -35.79 -7.47
C VAL A 29 14.63 -34.36 -7.89
N GLN A 30 13.62 -33.65 -8.38
CA GLN A 30 13.66 -32.20 -8.52
C GLN A 30 13.19 -31.57 -7.21
N THR A 31 13.96 -30.62 -6.68
CA THR A 31 13.64 -29.94 -5.42
C THR A 31 13.42 -28.45 -5.67
N VAL A 32 12.29 -27.94 -5.22
CA VAL A 32 11.99 -26.50 -5.18
C VAL A 32 11.91 -26.07 -3.73
N VAL A 33 12.63 -25.01 -3.39
CA VAL A 33 12.67 -24.44 -2.03
C VAL A 33 12.13 -23.02 -2.11
N ALA A 34 11.01 -22.78 -1.43
CA ALA A 34 10.45 -21.46 -1.25
C ALA A 34 10.83 -20.92 0.13
N ARG A 35 11.12 -19.63 0.18
CA ARG A 35 11.35 -18.92 1.43
C ARG A 35 10.86 -17.49 1.34
N SER A 36 10.36 -16.96 2.44
CA SER A 36 10.13 -15.53 2.57
C SER A 36 11.44 -14.80 2.87
N THR A 37 11.64 -13.66 2.22
CA THR A 37 12.73 -12.71 2.54
C THR A 37 12.21 -11.44 3.21
N ALA A 38 10.90 -11.39 3.50
CA ALA A 38 10.30 -10.32 4.26
C ALA A 38 10.98 -10.20 5.63
N TRP A 39 11.02 -8.98 6.17
CA TRP A 39 11.70 -8.65 7.42
C TRP A 39 11.35 -9.65 8.53
N THR A 40 12.35 -10.39 9.04
CA THR A 40 12.21 -11.30 10.19
C THR A 40 12.69 -10.69 11.51
N GLY A 41 13.19 -9.45 11.47
CA GLY A 41 13.87 -8.82 12.61
C GLY A 41 15.20 -9.49 12.92
N ALA A 42 16.29 -8.71 12.93
CA ALA A 42 17.66 -9.07 13.32
C ALA A 42 18.34 -10.34 12.74
N ARG A 43 17.63 -11.36 12.25
CA ARG A 43 18.20 -12.59 11.70
C ARG A 43 18.01 -12.63 10.20
N ARG A 44 18.98 -12.06 9.50
CA ARG A 44 19.45 -12.58 8.20
C ARG A 44 20.23 -13.87 8.43
N ASP A 45 19.72 -14.79 9.26
CA ASP A 45 20.35 -16.11 9.28
C ASP A 45 19.95 -16.79 7.98
N ASP A 46 20.96 -17.16 7.20
CA ASP A 46 20.76 -17.93 5.98
C ASP A 46 20.10 -19.28 6.28
N GLY A 47 20.06 -19.75 7.54
CA GLY A 47 19.28 -20.89 8.01
C GLY A 47 19.34 -22.09 7.05
N ALA A 48 18.19 -22.64 6.70
CA ALA A 48 18.07 -23.70 5.70
C ALA A 48 18.59 -23.33 4.29
N ALA A 49 18.65 -22.05 3.94
CA ALA A 49 19.22 -21.59 2.67
C ALA A 49 20.75 -21.71 2.62
N ALA A 50 21.45 -21.82 3.76
CA ALA A 50 22.86 -22.17 3.79
C ALA A 50 23.12 -23.61 3.29
N HIS A 51 22.13 -24.49 3.43
CA HIS A 51 22.20 -25.88 2.96
C HIS A 51 21.86 -26.04 1.47
N VAL A 52 21.25 -25.02 0.85
CA VAL A 52 21.02 -24.98 -0.59
C VAL A 52 22.35 -24.67 -1.29
N PRO A 53 22.86 -25.57 -2.15
CA PRO A 53 24.13 -25.35 -2.83
C PRO A 53 24.14 -24.04 -3.64
N ALA A 54 25.26 -23.32 -3.62
CA ALA A 54 25.37 -22.01 -4.26
C ALA A 54 25.12 -22.01 -5.78
N HIS A 55 25.31 -23.15 -6.44
CA HIS A 55 25.07 -23.33 -7.87
C HIS A 55 23.58 -23.49 -8.22
N VAL A 56 22.70 -23.64 -7.23
CA VAL A 56 21.25 -23.75 -7.47
C VAL A 56 20.71 -22.37 -7.89
N PRO A 57 20.01 -22.27 -9.04
CA PRO A 57 19.42 -21.01 -9.49
C PRO A 57 18.44 -20.44 -8.45
N LYS A 58 18.58 -19.14 -8.17
CA LYS A 58 17.68 -18.41 -7.26
C LYS A 58 16.74 -17.54 -8.07
N VAL A 59 15.44 -17.82 -7.98
CA VAL A 59 14.40 -16.98 -8.58
C VAL A 59 13.84 -16.07 -7.50
N ARG A 60 13.94 -14.74 -7.69
CA ARG A 60 13.27 -13.78 -6.81
C ARG A 60 11.91 -13.46 -7.39
N LEU A 61 10.87 -13.68 -6.60
CA LEU A 61 9.52 -13.27 -6.96
C LEU A 61 9.34 -11.80 -6.57
N GLY A 62 9.00 -10.97 -7.55
CA GLY A 62 8.75 -9.55 -7.39
C GLY A 62 7.27 -9.20 -7.50
N LEU A 63 7.00 -7.90 -7.46
CA LEU A 63 5.71 -7.36 -7.88
C LEU A 63 5.58 -7.54 -9.40
N LEU A 64 4.35 -7.79 -9.86
CA LEU A 64 4.03 -7.77 -11.28
C LEU A 64 4.27 -6.36 -11.82
N THR A 65 4.86 -6.28 -13.00
CA THR A 65 4.89 -5.06 -13.81
C THR A 65 3.49 -4.67 -14.26
N LEU A 66 3.35 -3.44 -14.77
CA LEU A 66 2.10 -2.99 -15.36
C LEU A 66 1.69 -3.89 -16.54
N GLU A 67 2.65 -4.29 -17.38
CA GLU A 67 2.41 -5.16 -18.55
C GLU A 67 1.94 -6.55 -18.13
N GLU A 68 2.60 -7.18 -17.15
CA GLU A 68 2.18 -8.46 -16.60
C GLU A 68 0.80 -8.38 -15.93
N THR A 69 0.50 -7.26 -15.27
CA THR A 69 -0.84 -7.03 -14.70
C THR A 69 -1.90 -6.90 -15.80
N ILE A 70 -1.61 -6.19 -16.89
CA ILE A 70 -2.50 -6.06 -18.03
C ILE A 70 -2.75 -7.43 -18.69
N ALA A 71 -1.69 -8.20 -18.93
CA ALA A 71 -1.78 -9.55 -19.49
C ALA A 71 -2.62 -10.46 -18.59
N PHE A 72 -2.37 -10.45 -17.28
CA PHE A 72 -3.17 -11.22 -16.32
C PHE A 72 -4.65 -10.85 -16.33
N VAL A 73 -4.98 -9.56 -16.41
CA VAL A 73 -6.36 -9.07 -16.51
C VAL A 73 -7.02 -9.53 -17.81
N GLN A 74 -6.29 -9.47 -18.92
CA GLN A 74 -6.76 -9.89 -20.24
C GLN A 74 -7.00 -11.41 -20.31
N ASP A 75 -6.11 -12.22 -19.74
CA ASP A 75 -6.24 -13.69 -19.68
C ASP A 75 -7.48 -14.14 -18.90
N ARG A 76 -8.02 -13.29 -18.02
CA ARG A 76 -9.28 -13.51 -17.29
C ARG A 76 -10.51 -12.92 -18.00
N GLY A 77 -10.37 -12.53 -19.26
CA GLY A 77 -11.47 -12.02 -20.10
C GLY A 77 -11.96 -10.64 -19.71
N LEU A 78 -11.23 -9.89 -18.87
CA LEU A 78 -11.59 -8.52 -18.50
C LEU A 78 -11.03 -7.52 -19.53
N PRO A 79 -11.69 -6.36 -19.72
CA PRO A 79 -11.18 -5.32 -20.61
C PRO A 79 -9.77 -4.85 -20.25
N VAL A 80 -8.87 -4.79 -21.24
CA VAL A 80 -7.46 -4.36 -21.10
C VAL A 80 -7.32 -3.01 -20.39
N GLY A 81 -8.27 -2.09 -20.61
CA GLY A 81 -8.31 -0.77 -19.97
C GLY A 81 -8.44 -0.79 -18.44
N ARG A 82 -8.79 -1.94 -17.84
CA ARG A 82 -8.80 -2.13 -16.39
C ARG A 82 -7.41 -2.38 -15.81
N GLY A 83 -6.46 -2.86 -16.61
CA GLY A 83 -5.11 -3.25 -16.16
C GLY A 83 -4.38 -2.15 -15.38
N PRO A 84 -4.28 -0.90 -15.89
CA PRO A 84 -3.63 0.19 -15.15
C PRO A 84 -4.29 0.52 -13.81
N ALA A 85 -5.62 0.40 -13.74
CA ALA A 85 -6.36 0.70 -12.53
C ALA A 85 -6.22 -0.43 -11.49
N VAL A 86 -6.20 -1.69 -11.92
CA VAL A 86 -5.87 -2.85 -11.07
C VAL A 86 -4.43 -2.78 -10.57
N HIS A 87 -3.48 -2.47 -11.46
CA HIS A 87 -2.07 -2.34 -11.09
C HIS A 87 -1.87 -1.26 -10.03
N ARG A 88 -2.48 -0.08 -10.20
CA ARG A 88 -2.46 1.01 -9.20
C ARG A 88 -3.11 0.61 -7.88
N ALA A 89 -4.22 -0.14 -7.93
CA ALA A 89 -4.93 -0.58 -6.73
C ALA A 89 -4.08 -1.55 -5.91
N CYS A 90 -3.44 -2.52 -6.57
CA CYS A 90 -2.73 -3.64 -5.94
C CYS A 90 -1.21 -3.42 -5.82
N GLY A 91 -0.65 -2.38 -6.44
CA GLY A 91 0.80 -2.15 -6.49
C GLY A 91 1.57 -3.26 -7.20
N GLY A 92 0.92 -3.98 -8.12
CA GLY A 92 1.50 -5.18 -8.75
C GLY A 92 1.60 -6.41 -7.83
N HIS A 93 1.10 -6.38 -6.59
CA HIS A 93 1.19 -7.55 -5.70
C HIS A 93 0.38 -8.74 -6.26
N PRO A 94 1.01 -9.87 -6.64
CA PRO A 94 0.35 -10.93 -7.42
C PRO A 94 -0.93 -11.47 -6.78
N LEU A 95 -0.91 -11.72 -5.46
CA LEU A 95 -2.09 -12.24 -4.74
C LEU A 95 -3.22 -11.22 -4.65
N LEU A 96 -2.91 -9.93 -4.53
CA LEU A 96 -3.93 -8.87 -4.51
C LEU A 96 -4.51 -8.67 -5.90
N VAL A 97 -3.68 -8.71 -6.95
CA VAL A 97 -4.13 -8.67 -8.34
C VAL A 97 -5.07 -9.85 -8.61
N ARG A 98 -4.68 -11.07 -8.24
CA ARG A 98 -5.53 -12.26 -8.38
C ARG A 98 -6.85 -12.11 -7.64
N ALA A 99 -6.81 -11.79 -6.35
CA ALA A 99 -8.02 -11.65 -5.53
C ALA A 99 -8.97 -10.57 -6.07
N LEU A 100 -8.42 -9.44 -6.53
CA LEU A 100 -9.23 -8.34 -7.08
C LEU A 100 -9.84 -8.65 -8.46
N VAL A 101 -9.13 -9.41 -9.30
CA VAL A 101 -9.59 -9.81 -10.64
C VAL A 101 -10.60 -10.95 -10.53
N ASP A 102 -10.32 -11.96 -9.72
CA ASP A 102 -11.14 -13.17 -9.57
C ASP A 102 -12.44 -12.86 -8.80
N GLY A 103 -12.39 -11.94 -7.83
CA GLY A 103 -13.61 -11.41 -7.20
C GLY A 103 -14.52 -10.61 -8.15
N ARG A 104 -14.05 -10.28 -9.37
CA ARG A 104 -14.80 -9.52 -10.38
C ARG A 104 -15.23 -10.33 -11.59
N THR A 105 -14.76 -11.56 -11.76
CA THR A 105 -15.26 -12.45 -12.81
C THR A 105 -16.71 -12.82 -12.46
N GLY A 106 -17.67 -12.06 -12.98
CA GLY A 106 -19.11 -12.19 -12.69
C GLY A 106 -19.83 -10.87 -12.36
N GLN A 107 -19.11 -9.77 -12.10
CA GLN A 107 -19.70 -8.45 -11.82
C GLN A 107 -19.66 -7.54 -13.06
N SER A 108 -20.66 -6.65 -13.20
CA SER A 108 -20.83 -5.76 -14.36
C SER A 108 -19.57 -4.91 -14.66
N PRO A 109 -19.27 -4.63 -15.95
CA PRO A 109 -18.14 -3.81 -16.40
C PRO A 109 -18.04 -2.40 -15.77
N THR A 110 -19.10 -1.90 -15.14
CA THR A 110 -19.20 -0.56 -14.55
C THR A 110 -18.95 -0.50 -13.04
N ALA A 111 -18.81 -1.64 -12.35
CA ALA A 111 -18.46 -1.64 -10.93
C ALA A 111 -17.02 -1.11 -10.74
N GLY A 112 -16.91 0.13 -10.24
CA GLY A 112 -15.63 0.77 -9.99
C GLY A 112 -14.74 -0.01 -9.00
N ILE A 113 -13.47 0.40 -8.89
CA ILE A 113 -12.51 -0.16 -7.91
C ILE A 113 -12.81 0.32 -6.47
N SER A 114 -13.97 0.93 -6.27
CA SER A 114 -14.46 1.55 -5.05
C SER A 114 -15.44 0.67 -4.25
N GLY A 115 -15.77 -0.53 -4.74
CA GLY A 115 -16.61 -1.50 -4.01
C GLY A 115 -15.94 -2.02 -2.74
N GLU A 116 -16.76 -2.48 -1.79
CA GLU A 116 -16.33 -3.15 -0.56
C GLU A 116 -15.21 -4.15 -0.88
N THR A 117 -14.11 -4.01 -0.16
CA THR A 117 -12.95 -4.88 -0.33
C THR A 117 -13.38 -6.28 0.10
N SER A 118 -13.30 -7.27 -0.80
CA SER A 118 -13.56 -8.67 -0.45
C SER A 118 -12.75 -9.06 0.79
N ALA A 119 -13.28 -9.94 1.65
CA ALA A 119 -12.58 -10.42 2.84
C ALA A 119 -11.13 -10.86 2.51
N ASP A 120 -10.97 -11.58 1.39
CA ASP A 120 -9.65 -12.00 0.89
C ASP A 120 -8.67 -10.85 0.65
N VAL A 121 -9.15 -9.72 0.12
CA VAL A 121 -8.30 -8.56 -0.17
C VAL A 121 -7.92 -7.83 1.12
N ALA A 122 -8.84 -7.75 2.09
CA ALA A 122 -8.56 -7.17 3.40
C ALA A 122 -7.54 -8.02 4.17
N ASP A 123 -7.70 -9.35 4.17
CA ASP A 123 -6.78 -10.29 4.82
C ASP A 123 -5.39 -10.23 4.20
N LEU A 124 -5.30 -10.14 2.86
CA LEU A 124 -4.02 -9.97 2.17
C LEU A 124 -3.35 -8.62 2.50
N CYS A 125 -4.12 -7.53 2.60
CA CYS A 125 -3.58 -6.24 3.03
C CYS A 125 -3.09 -6.28 4.47
N GLU A 126 -3.84 -6.91 5.38
CA GLU A 126 -3.42 -7.07 6.77
C GLU A 126 -2.16 -7.93 6.88
N ALA A 127 -2.09 -9.06 6.19
CA ALA A 127 -0.92 -9.92 6.15
C ALA A 127 0.31 -9.17 5.61
N TRP A 128 0.14 -8.36 4.55
CA TRP A 128 1.24 -7.57 4.01
C TRP A 128 1.71 -6.49 4.98
N LEU A 129 0.80 -5.76 5.64
CA LEU A 129 1.18 -4.82 6.70
C LEU A 129 1.86 -5.55 7.87
N ALA A 130 1.34 -6.69 8.28
CA ALA A 130 1.86 -7.48 9.40
C ALA A 130 3.24 -8.09 9.15
N SER A 131 3.75 -8.02 7.92
CA SER A 131 5.14 -8.40 7.57
C SER A 131 6.21 -7.51 8.21
N VAL A 132 5.83 -6.37 8.78
CA VAL A 132 6.72 -5.50 9.56
C VAL A 132 6.20 -5.29 11.00
N PRO A 133 7.07 -4.93 11.96
CA PRO A 133 6.67 -4.75 13.34
C PRO A 133 5.53 -3.74 13.50
N ARG A 134 4.73 -3.94 14.55
CA ARG A 134 3.64 -3.02 14.90
C ARG A 134 4.11 -1.58 15.09
N HIS A 135 5.30 -1.36 15.66
CA HIS A 135 5.85 0.00 15.84
C HIS A 135 6.23 0.65 14.50
N VAL A 136 6.77 -0.12 13.54
CA VAL A 136 7.01 0.34 12.17
C VAL A 136 5.68 0.73 11.55
N ARG A 137 4.68 -0.17 11.53
CA ARG A 137 3.33 0.13 11.00
C ARG A 137 2.71 1.39 11.61
N ALA A 138 2.77 1.55 12.93
CA ALA A 138 2.22 2.70 13.62
C ALA A 138 2.86 4.02 13.13
N SER A 139 4.18 4.01 12.90
CA SER A 139 4.91 5.17 12.37
C SER A 139 4.57 5.53 10.91
N LEU A 140 3.93 4.63 10.14
CA LEU A 140 3.47 4.89 8.77
C LEU A 140 2.08 5.53 8.70
N THR A 141 1.39 5.69 9.83
CA THR A 141 0.07 6.35 9.90
C THR A 141 0.05 7.73 9.21
N PRO A 142 1.04 8.62 9.43
CA PRO A 142 1.17 9.89 8.71
C PRO A 142 1.16 9.74 7.19
N LEU A 143 1.95 8.78 6.68
CA LEU A 143 2.08 8.49 5.25
C LEU A 143 0.76 8.03 4.63
N ALA A 144 -0.07 7.31 5.38
CA ALA A 144 -1.35 6.81 4.88
C ALA A 144 -2.37 7.94 4.63
N LEU A 145 -2.25 9.05 5.38
CA LEU A 145 -3.12 10.22 5.33
C LEU A 145 -2.65 11.31 4.35
N THR A 146 -1.39 11.26 3.95
CA THR A 146 -0.79 12.16 2.96
C THR A 146 -0.79 11.54 1.57
N GLN A 147 -1.13 12.34 0.56
CA GLN A 147 -0.99 11.93 -0.84
C GLN A 147 0.47 12.18 -1.27
N GLN A 148 1.27 11.12 -1.35
CA GLN A 148 2.63 11.14 -1.93
C GLN A 148 3.55 12.25 -1.37
N PRO A 149 3.72 12.35 -0.04
CA PRO A 149 4.51 13.42 0.56
C PRO A 149 6.01 13.29 0.21
N THR A 150 6.72 14.42 0.27
CA THR A 150 8.19 14.38 0.29
C THR A 150 8.70 13.96 1.66
N LEU A 151 9.89 13.36 1.72
CA LEU A 151 10.53 13.01 3.00
C LEU A 151 10.76 14.26 3.86
N LEU A 152 11.18 15.37 3.24
CA LEU A 152 11.33 16.65 3.92
C LEU A 152 10.03 17.13 4.59
N HIS A 153 8.89 17.04 3.88
CA HIS A 153 7.60 17.44 4.46
C HIS A 153 7.22 16.52 5.63
N LEU A 154 7.41 15.21 5.50
CA LEU A 154 7.13 14.27 6.58
C LEU A 154 7.96 14.56 7.84
N ARG A 155 9.27 14.79 7.70
CA ARG A 155 10.16 15.10 8.83
C ARG A 155 9.80 16.41 9.51
N ARG A 156 9.39 17.42 8.74
CA ARG A 156 8.91 18.71 9.29
C ARG A 156 7.63 18.55 10.10
N THR A 157 6.71 17.71 9.63
CA THR A 157 5.42 17.49 10.29
C THR A 157 5.52 16.53 11.46
N TRP A 158 6.38 15.51 11.36
CA TRP A 158 6.63 14.51 12.41
C TRP A 158 8.13 14.30 12.61
N PRO A 159 8.78 15.12 13.46
CA PRO A 159 10.22 14.99 13.75
C PRO A 159 10.62 13.65 14.38
N ALA A 160 9.66 12.95 15.00
CA ALA A 160 9.87 11.63 15.59
C ALA A 160 9.71 10.47 14.57
N LEU A 161 9.49 10.76 13.29
CA LEU A 161 9.44 9.74 12.25
C LEU A 161 10.84 9.16 12.03
N ASP A 162 10.99 7.86 12.30
CA ASP A 162 12.25 7.15 12.18
C ASP A 162 12.50 6.73 10.72
N ASP A 163 13.62 7.20 10.14
CA ASP A 163 14.07 6.82 8.80
C ASP A 163 14.30 5.30 8.69
N GLY A 164 14.69 4.64 9.79
CA GLY A 164 14.81 3.18 9.86
C GLY A 164 13.48 2.47 9.63
N HIS A 165 12.37 3.01 10.13
CA HIS A 165 11.04 2.47 9.87
C HIS A 165 10.64 2.62 8.40
N ILE A 166 10.98 3.75 7.77
CA ILE A 166 10.77 3.95 6.33
C ILE A 166 11.57 2.94 5.52
N ALA A 167 12.86 2.74 5.86
CA ALA A 167 13.72 1.77 5.20
C ALA A 167 13.18 0.33 5.33
N VAL A 168 12.69 -0.06 6.52
CA VAL A 168 12.04 -1.36 6.74
C VAL A 168 10.79 -1.51 5.88
N ALA A 169 9.95 -0.48 5.82
CA ALA A 169 8.71 -0.51 5.03
C ALA A 169 8.97 -0.53 3.50
N LEU A 170 10.02 0.15 3.03
CA LEU A 170 10.49 0.07 1.64
C LEU A 170 11.01 -1.33 1.32
N ALA A 171 11.82 -1.91 2.22
CA ALA A 171 12.34 -3.28 2.05
C ALA A 171 11.24 -4.34 2.04
N ALA A 172 10.15 -4.12 2.79
CA ALA A 172 8.96 -4.97 2.79
C ALA A 172 8.00 -4.71 1.62
N GLY A 173 8.30 -3.74 0.75
CA GLY A 173 7.43 -3.35 -0.36
C GLY A 173 6.12 -2.69 0.06
N ILE A 174 5.94 -2.33 1.33
CA ILE A 174 4.76 -1.60 1.83
C ILE A 174 4.77 -0.18 1.27
N LEU A 175 5.95 0.43 1.24
CA LEU A 175 6.20 1.72 0.59
C LEU A 175 6.96 1.51 -0.72
N SER A 176 6.82 2.47 -1.61
CA SER A 176 7.57 2.56 -2.86
C SER A 176 8.09 4.01 -3.06
N PRO A 177 9.31 4.18 -3.58
CA PRO A 177 9.78 5.49 -4.02
C PRO A 177 8.93 5.97 -5.20
N LEU A 178 8.67 7.27 -5.23
CA LEU A 178 7.99 7.96 -6.33
C LEU A 178 8.96 8.94 -6.99
N PRO A 179 8.66 9.46 -8.19
CA PRO A 179 9.54 10.43 -8.84
C PRO A 179 9.85 11.63 -7.93
N GLY A 180 11.14 11.94 -7.81
CA GLY A 180 11.68 12.95 -6.90
C GLY A 180 11.99 12.39 -5.50
N ASP A 181 11.90 13.24 -4.47
CA ASP A 181 12.09 12.87 -3.05
C ASP A 181 10.78 12.43 -2.38
N ARG A 182 9.89 11.78 -3.16
CA ARG A 182 8.55 11.41 -2.70
C ARG A 182 8.48 9.92 -2.39
N ILE A 183 7.67 9.60 -1.39
CA ILE A 183 7.37 8.22 -1.03
C ILE A 183 5.87 8.04 -0.89
N GLY A 184 5.39 6.84 -1.19
CA GLY A 184 3.99 6.49 -1.04
C GLY A 184 3.82 5.01 -0.73
N PHE A 185 2.61 4.62 -0.37
CA PHE A 185 2.26 3.20 -0.30
C PHE A 185 2.39 2.58 -1.69
N ALA A 186 2.97 1.38 -1.75
CA ALA A 186 3.16 0.67 -3.02
C ALA A 186 1.82 0.32 -3.68
N ALA A 187 0.76 0.13 -2.88
CA ALA A 187 -0.59 -0.18 -3.32
C ALA A 187 -1.62 0.76 -2.67
N GLU A 188 -2.58 1.24 -3.47
CA GLU A 188 -3.67 2.07 -2.97
C GLU A 188 -4.58 1.30 -1.99
N LEU A 189 -4.79 -0.01 -2.22
CA LEU A 189 -5.54 -0.86 -1.28
C LEU A 189 -4.84 -0.96 0.08
N LEU A 190 -3.51 -1.07 0.08
CA LEU A 190 -2.71 -1.12 1.31
C LEU A 190 -2.81 0.19 2.09
N ARG A 191 -2.75 1.33 1.39
CA ARG A 191 -2.96 2.66 1.98
C ARG A 191 -4.34 2.78 2.60
N ARG A 192 -5.39 2.38 1.88
CA ARG A 192 -6.79 2.43 2.35
C ARG A 192 -6.98 1.57 3.59
N HIS A 193 -6.47 0.34 3.57
CA HIS A 193 -6.50 -0.57 4.72
C HIS A 193 -5.74 0.01 5.92
N ALA A 194 -4.57 0.60 5.72
CA ALA A 194 -3.86 1.29 6.79
C ALA A 194 -4.66 2.45 7.40
N VAL A 195 -5.44 3.17 6.58
CA VAL A 195 -6.28 4.29 7.05
C VAL A 195 -7.45 3.82 7.92
N THR A 196 -8.02 2.63 7.70
CA THR A 196 -9.16 2.13 8.50
C THR A 196 -8.76 1.83 9.95
N ALA A 197 -7.50 1.47 10.19
CA ALA A 197 -6.95 1.23 11.52
C ALA A 197 -6.72 2.51 12.35
N ILE A 198 -6.76 3.69 11.72
CA ILE A 198 -6.53 4.97 12.40
C ILE A 198 -7.83 5.42 13.09
N SER A 199 -7.77 5.70 14.39
CA SER A 199 -8.90 6.29 15.11
C SER A 199 -9.28 7.66 14.56
N GLY A 200 -10.55 8.07 14.72
CA GLY A 200 -11.01 9.40 14.29
C GLY A 200 -10.20 10.54 14.92
N THR A 201 -9.85 10.41 16.21
CA THR A 201 -9.05 11.39 16.94
C THR A 201 -7.61 11.51 16.41
N ALA A 202 -6.96 10.38 16.14
CA ALA A 202 -5.61 10.36 15.56
C ALA A 202 -5.60 10.90 14.12
N ARG A 203 -6.62 10.55 13.32
CA ARG A 203 -6.80 11.06 11.96
C ARG A 203 -6.97 12.58 11.95
N ALA A 204 -7.82 13.11 12.82
CA ALA A 204 -8.02 14.55 12.98
C ALA A 204 -6.74 15.27 13.41
N ALA A 205 -6.01 14.72 14.39
CA ALA A 205 -4.74 15.28 14.85
C ALA A 205 -3.67 15.31 13.74
N ALA A 206 -3.55 14.24 12.96
CA ALA A 206 -2.63 14.17 11.83
C ALA A 206 -3.00 15.19 10.74
N HIS A 207 -4.28 15.36 10.42
CA HIS A 207 -4.73 16.38 9.47
C HIS A 207 -4.49 17.81 9.96
N ARG A 208 -4.64 18.09 11.27
CA ARG A 208 -4.24 19.39 11.84
C ARG A 208 -2.74 19.65 11.69
N ALA A 209 -1.91 18.65 11.98
CA ALA A 209 -0.46 18.76 11.83
C ALA A 209 -0.07 19.06 10.38
N LEU A 210 -0.68 18.35 9.42
CA LEU A 210 -0.47 18.58 7.99
C LEU A 210 -0.93 19.95 7.52
N ALA A 211 -2.08 20.42 8.01
CA ALA A 211 -2.56 21.75 7.67
C ALA A 211 -1.60 22.85 8.15
N ALA A 212 -0.97 22.67 9.32
CA ALA A 212 -0.05 23.64 9.90
C ALA A 212 1.32 23.70 9.21
N THR A 213 1.75 22.63 8.56
CA THR A 213 3.09 22.52 7.94
C THR A 213 3.08 22.52 6.41
N ALA A 214 1.91 22.39 5.79
CA ALA A 214 1.75 22.43 4.35
C ALA A 214 2.23 23.76 3.76
N ALA A 215 3.13 23.69 2.77
CA ALA A 215 3.61 24.86 2.04
C ALA A 215 2.59 25.37 1.00
N ASP A 216 1.78 24.46 0.46
CA ASP A 216 0.71 24.80 -0.48
C ASP A 216 -0.57 25.14 0.30
N PRO A 217 -1.11 26.37 0.18
CA PRO A 217 -2.34 26.79 0.85
C PRO A 217 -3.56 25.96 0.45
N VAL A 218 -3.60 25.41 -0.77
CA VAL A 218 -4.69 24.52 -1.23
C VAL A 218 -4.67 23.23 -0.43
N LEU A 219 -3.49 22.59 -0.29
CA LEU A 219 -3.33 21.39 0.52
C LEU A 219 -3.55 21.67 2.01
N ALA A 220 -3.15 22.84 2.50
CA ALA A 220 -3.40 23.25 3.88
C ALA A 220 -4.91 23.34 4.17
N ALA A 221 -5.68 23.99 3.29
CA ALA A 221 -7.13 24.10 3.42
C ALA A 221 -7.83 22.72 3.33
N ARG A 222 -7.36 21.86 2.43
CA ARG A 222 -7.84 20.47 2.34
C ARG A 222 -7.60 19.71 3.65
N HIS A 223 -6.41 19.79 4.22
CA HIS A 223 -6.10 19.11 5.47
C HIS A 223 -6.87 19.69 6.65
N ASP A 224 -7.05 21.01 6.72
CA ASP A 224 -7.87 21.63 7.76
C ASP A 224 -9.32 21.14 7.69
N LEU A 225 -9.91 21.09 6.48
CA LEU A 225 -11.23 20.52 6.25
C LEU A 225 -11.34 19.06 6.73
N LEU A 226 -10.33 18.23 6.42
CA LEU A 226 -10.30 16.82 6.81
C LEU A 226 -10.04 16.60 8.30
N SER A 227 -9.60 17.63 9.03
CA SER A 227 -9.31 17.56 10.45
C SER A 227 -10.55 17.66 11.35
N ALA A 228 -11.70 18.01 10.78
CA ALA A 228 -12.96 18.18 11.49
C ALA A 228 -14.04 17.25 10.93
N ASP A 229 -14.76 16.56 11.82
CA ASP A 229 -15.95 15.79 11.45
C ASP A 229 -17.12 16.69 11.06
N ARG A 230 -17.20 17.88 11.68
CA ARG A 230 -18.16 18.94 11.38
C ARG A 230 -17.40 20.26 11.14
N PRO A 231 -17.04 20.57 9.88
CA PRO A 231 -16.33 21.79 9.54
C PRO A 231 -17.14 23.05 9.87
N THR A 232 -16.47 24.10 10.33
CA THR A 232 -17.10 25.41 10.54
C THR A 232 -17.40 26.09 9.19
N PRO A 233 -18.31 27.09 9.15
CA PRO A 233 -18.54 27.87 7.93
C PRO A 233 -17.25 28.44 7.33
N GLY A 234 -16.33 28.94 8.15
CA GLY A 234 -15.04 29.46 7.70
C GLY A 234 -14.09 28.39 7.14
N GLN A 235 -14.15 27.14 7.63
CA GLN A 235 -13.40 26.03 7.03
C GLN A 235 -13.96 25.65 5.66
N LEU A 236 -15.29 25.70 5.50
CA LEU A 236 -15.94 25.41 4.24
C LEU A 236 -15.67 26.49 3.19
N THR A 237 -15.71 27.78 3.56
CA THR A 237 -15.33 28.89 2.67
C THR A 237 -13.89 28.75 2.17
N ARG A 238 -12.94 28.45 3.07
CA ARG A 238 -11.54 28.22 2.68
C ARG A 238 -11.37 26.99 1.79
N ALA A 239 -12.19 25.95 1.98
CA ALA A 239 -12.20 24.79 1.09
C ALA A 239 -12.74 25.13 -0.31
N ASP A 240 -13.81 25.92 -0.41
CA ASP A 240 -14.36 26.38 -1.68
C ASP A 240 -13.36 27.25 -2.45
N GLU A 241 -12.68 28.17 -1.75
CA GLU A 241 -11.59 28.98 -2.31
C GLU A 241 -10.42 28.12 -2.79
N ALA A 242 -9.98 27.16 -1.97
CA ALA A 242 -8.90 26.25 -2.33
C ALA A 242 -9.24 25.37 -3.53
N ALA A 243 -10.48 24.87 -3.63
CA ALA A 243 -10.95 24.11 -4.78
C ALA A 243 -10.94 24.95 -6.07
N ARG A 244 -11.36 26.22 -5.99
CA ARG A 244 -11.29 27.16 -7.10
C ARG A 244 -9.84 27.41 -7.52
N THR A 245 -8.94 27.68 -6.58
CA THR A 245 -7.50 27.86 -6.84
C THR A 245 -6.87 26.61 -7.46
N ALA A 246 -7.21 25.42 -6.97
CA ALA A 246 -6.73 24.15 -7.55
C ALA A 246 -7.16 24.01 -9.02
N ARG A 247 -8.43 24.31 -9.31
CA ARG A 247 -8.98 24.26 -10.66
C ARG A 247 -8.32 25.29 -11.59
N GLU A 248 -8.17 26.54 -11.14
CA GLU A 248 -7.49 27.61 -11.86
C GLU A 248 -6.01 27.28 -12.11
N GLY A 249 -5.37 26.58 -11.15
CA GLY A 249 -4.00 26.08 -11.25
C GLY A 249 -3.82 24.80 -12.07
N GLY A 250 -4.88 24.27 -12.69
CA GLY A 250 -4.81 23.11 -13.57
C GLY A 250 -4.89 21.74 -12.87
N ASP A 251 -5.32 21.68 -11.62
CA ASP A 251 -5.58 20.43 -10.88
C ASP A 251 -7.09 20.24 -10.59
N PRO A 252 -7.91 19.89 -11.61
CA PRO A 252 -9.34 19.67 -11.44
C PRO A 252 -9.65 18.44 -10.57
N ALA A 253 -8.72 17.50 -10.47
CA ALA A 253 -8.88 16.30 -9.64
C ALA A 253 -8.82 16.65 -8.15
N LEU A 254 -7.84 17.47 -7.75
CA LEU A 254 -7.75 18.00 -6.39
C LEU A 254 -8.94 18.90 -6.05
N ALA A 255 -9.37 19.75 -6.97
CA ALA A 255 -10.57 20.57 -6.78
C ALA A 255 -11.81 19.71 -6.49
N ALA A 256 -12.03 18.66 -7.29
CA ALA A 256 -13.13 17.73 -7.08
C ALA A 256 -13.03 16.98 -5.75
N ASP A 257 -11.83 16.54 -5.35
CA ASP A 257 -11.62 15.87 -4.06
C ASP A 257 -11.97 16.78 -2.88
N ILE A 258 -11.57 18.05 -2.91
CA ILE A 258 -11.88 19.03 -1.86
C ILE A 258 -13.39 19.27 -1.79
N LEU A 259 -14.06 19.52 -2.92
CA LEU A 259 -15.51 19.76 -2.95
C LEU A 259 -16.31 18.55 -2.49
N LEU A 260 -15.93 17.34 -2.91
CA LEU A 260 -16.55 16.10 -2.44
C LEU A 260 -16.34 15.89 -0.93
N ALA A 261 -15.14 16.20 -0.42
CA ALA A 261 -14.85 16.12 1.02
C ALA A 261 -15.71 17.10 1.82
N ALA A 262 -15.92 18.32 1.30
CA ALA A 262 -16.76 19.34 1.90
C ALA A 262 -18.25 18.94 1.86
N ALA A 263 -18.73 18.45 0.73
CA ALA A 263 -20.11 18.00 0.55
C ALA A 263 -20.47 16.84 1.50
N ARG A 264 -19.58 15.85 1.66
CA ARG A 264 -19.78 14.71 2.58
C ARG A 264 -19.88 15.15 4.05
N ARG A 265 -19.23 16.25 4.41
CA ARG A 265 -19.18 16.79 5.79
C ARG A 265 -20.17 17.91 6.05
N THR A 266 -20.87 18.39 5.01
CA THR A 266 -21.92 19.39 5.15
C THR A 266 -23.25 18.69 5.51
N PRO A 267 -23.92 19.09 6.60
CA PRO A 267 -25.25 18.57 6.96
C PRO A 267 -26.26 18.77 5.82
N SER A 268 -27.22 17.85 5.70
CA SER A 268 -28.15 17.74 4.57
C SER A 268 -28.89 19.03 4.20
N GLY A 269 -29.14 19.93 5.17
CA GLY A 269 -29.85 21.20 4.97
C GLY A 269 -29.07 22.30 4.23
N GLN A 270 -27.78 22.11 3.94
CA GLN A 270 -26.92 23.11 3.26
C GLN A 270 -26.27 22.58 1.96
N ARG A 271 -26.62 21.37 1.51
CA ARG A 271 -25.98 20.72 0.35
C ARG A 271 -26.36 21.32 -1.00
N GLY A 272 -27.56 21.91 -1.12
CA GLY A 272 -28.13 22.36 -2.40
C GLY A 272 -27.44 23.56 -3.06
N HIS A 273 -26.55 24.28 -2.35
CA HIS A 273 -25.84 25.45 -2.88
C HIS A 273 -24.42 25.15 -3.39
N ARG A 274 -23.96 23.89 -3.37
CA ARG A 274 -22.53 23.54 -3.49
C ARG A 274 -22.16 22.49 -4.56
N LEU A 275 -23.14 22.02 -5.35
CA LEU A 275 -22.91 21.22 -6.56
C LEU A 275 -23.13 22.10 -7.79
#